data_AF-A0AAN4ZG16-F1
#
_entry.id   AF-A0AAN4ZG16-F1
#
_cell.length_a   1.000
_cell.length_b   1.000
_cell.length_c   1.000
_cell.angle_alpha   90.00
_cell.angle_beta   90.00
_cell.angle_gamma   90.00
#
_symmetry.space_group_name_H-M   'P 1'
#
loop_
_entity.id
_entity.type
_entity.pdbx_description
1 polymer ?
#
loop_
_entity_poly.entity_id
_entity_poly.type
_entity_poly.pdbx_seq_one_letter_code
_entity_poly.pdbx_strand_id
1 'polypeptide(L)'
;MHPILSSLIFVAFLTAVTSQCTGNDAPSCANWVKNGYCSNSASPMETRKLYCGVACGFCNRDGTQTEAGGGSTVTCSDNNANCEKWAANKDNAFCASSKYSVEMKTTYCAKTCAFEIKPDADCVLYTLTDDKLTRGTPSNSTGPAPGEAVASGAAAPTTVS
;
A
#
# COMPACT_ATOMS: atom_id res chain seq x y z
N MET A 1 -22.50 -43.07 -23.02
CA MET A 1 -23.41 -41.91 -23.11
C MET A 1 -23.25 -41.12 -21.82
N HIS A 2 -22.73 -39.90 -21.94
CA HIS A 2 -22.48 -38.95 -20.84
C HIS A 2 -23.81 -38.37 -20.33
N PRO A 3 -23.88 -37.98 -19.05
CA PRO A 3 -23.74 -36.55 -18.79
C PRO A 3 -22.89 -36.26 -17.54
N ILE A 4 -21.62 -35.91 -17.74
CA ILE A 4 -20.77 -35.25 -16.73
C ILE A 4 -20.45 -33.87 -17.30
N LEU A 5 -21.42 -32.95 -17.28
CA LEU A 5 -21.27 -31.60 -17.84
C LEU A 5 -22.33 -30.64 -17.28
N SER A 6 -22.25 -30.36 -15.98
CA SER A 6 -22.89 -29.25 -15.23
C SER A 6 -22.62 -29.56 -13.77
N SER A 7 -21.68 -28.97 -13.05
CA SER A 7 -21.53 -27.54 -12.82
C SER A 7 -20.12 -27.28 -12.26
N LEU A 8 -19.15 -27.06 -13.16
CA LEU A 8 -17.82 -26.56 -12.81
C LEU A 8 -17.76 -25.05 -13.07
N ILE A 9 -18.61 -24.26 -12.42
CA ILE A 9 -18.47 -22.80 -12.40
C ILE A 9 -18.92 -22.27 -11.03
N PHE A 10 -18.03 -22.34 -10.06
CA PHE A 10 -17.99 -21.35 -8.98
C PHE A 10 -16.54 -20.85 -8.92
N VAL A 11 -16.16 -20.13 -9.97
CA VAL A 11 -14.90 -19.39 -10.03
C VAL A 11 -14.98 -18.30 -8.97
N ALA A 12 -14.01 -18.35 -8.06
CA ALA A 12 -13.85 -17.42 -6.96
C ALA A 12 -13.83 -15.96 -7.44
N PHE A 13 -14.88 -15.21 -7.09
CA PHE A 13 -14.86 -13.75 -7.11
C PHE A 13 -14.20 -13.26 -5.80
N LEU A 14 -12.87 -13.39 -5.73
CA LEU A 14 -12.06 -12.65 -4.76
C LEU A 14 -11.50 -11.42 -5.47
N THR A 15 -12.39 -10.54 -5.94
CA THR A 15 -11.98 -9.20 -6.37
C THR A 15 -11.73 -8.37 -5.12
N ALA A 16 -10.49 -7.90 -4.98
CA ALA A 16 -10.08 -6.97 -3.95
C ALA A 16 -11.09 -5.81 -3.81
N VAL A 17 -11.67 -5.66 -2.61
CA VAL A 17 -12.52 -4.54 -2.20
C VAL A 17 -11.68 -3.29 -1.90
N THR A 18 -10.66 -3.01 -2.72
CA THR A 18 -9.82 -1.81 -2.61
C THR A 18 -10.34 -0.64 -3.46
N SER A 19 -11.32 -0.85 -4.34
CA SER A 19 -11.60 0.10 -5.44
C SER A 19 -12.59 1.24 -5.17
N GLN A 20 -13.04 1.47 -3.93
CA GLN A 20 -14.06 2.52 -3.68
C GLN A 20 -13.49 3.86 -3.24
N CYS A 21 -12.18 3.92 -3.01
CA CYS A 21 -11.47 5.16 -2.77
C CYS A 21 -10.87 5.65 -4.09
N THR A 22 -11.42 6.73 -4.64
CA THR A 22 -10.96 7.33 -5.90
C THR A 22 -9.96 8.47 -5.68
N GLY A 23 -9.72 8.83 -4.41
CA GLY A 23 -8.91 10.00 -4.02
C GLY A 23 -9.63 11.34 -4.18
N ASN A 24 -10.85 11.35 -4.72
CA ASN A 24 -11.63 12.55 -5.00
C ASN A 24 -13.07 12.41 -4.51
N ASP A 25 -13.62 13.49 -3.95
CA ASP A 25 -15.02 13.54 -3.56
C ASP A 25 -15.91 14.04 -4.71
N ALA A 26 -17.19 13.66 -4.68
CA ALA A 26 -18.18 14.19 -5.59
C ALA A 26 -18.39 15.71 -5.36
N PRO A 27 -18.75 16.50 -6.39
CA PRO A 27 -18.96 17.95 -6.25
C PRO A 27 -19.96 18.33 -5.16
N SER A 28 -20.98 17.50 -4.95
CA SER A 28 -22.03 17.71 -3.95
C SER A 28 -21.63 17.30 -2.52
N CYS A 29 -20.45 16.70 -2.34
CA CYS A 29 -20.05 16.13 -1.08
C CYS A 29 -20.04 17.13 0.07
N ALA A 30 -19.58 18.36 -0.18
CA ALA A 30 -19.57 19.43 0.83
C ALA A 30 -20.95 19.70 1.44
N ASN A 31 -22.02 19.58 0.65
CA ASN A 31 -23.39 19.75 1.13
C ASN A 31 -23.89 18.48 1.85
N TRP A 32 -23.52 17.29 1.36
CA TRP A 32 -23.92 16.02 1.99
C TRP A 32 -23.27 15.81 3.35
N VAL A 33 -21.99 16.14 3.51
CA VAL A 33 -21.27 16.04 4.78
C VAL A 33 -21.93 16.92 5.86
N LYS A 34 -22.34 18.14 5.51
CA LYS A 34 -23.09 19.04 6.41
C LYS A 34 -24.42 18.44 6.87
N ASN A 35 -25.03 17.58 6.05
CA ASN A 35 -26.28 16.87 6.35
C ASN A 35 -26.06 15.48 6.97
N GLY A 36 -24.86 15.17 7.48
CA GLY A 36 -24.58 13.94 8.21
C GLY A 36 -24.32 12.72 7.32
N TYR A 37 -23.96 12.91 6.05
CA TYR A 37 -23.73 11.79 5.12
C TYR A 37 -22.68 10.80 5.62
N CYS A 38 -21.60 11.27 6.24
CA CYS A 38 -20.51 10.40 6.72
C CYS A 38 -20.96 9.41 7.80
N SER A 39 -21.94 9.77 8.63
CA SER A 39 -22.46 8.91 9.70
C SER A 39 -23.76 8.20 9.34
N ASN A 40 -24.32 8.46 8.15
CA ASN A 40 -25.58 7.87 7.72
C ASN A 40 -25.44 6.38 7.41
N SER A 41 -25.87 5.53 8.33
CA SER A 41 -25.85 4.07 8.18
C SER A 41 -26.87 3.52 7.17
N ALA A 42 -27.86 4.32 6.74
CA ALA A 42 -28.74 3.95 5.65
C ALA A 42 -28.02 3.96 4.29
N SER A 43 -26.88 4.66 4.19
CA SER A 43 -25.96 4.56 3.06
C SER A 43 -24.85 3.53 3.37
N PRO A 44 -24.68 2.49 2.55
CA PRO A 44 -23.58 1.54 2.71
C PRO A 44 -22.23 2.26 2.81
N MET A 45 -21.29 1.71 3.59
CA MET A 45 -19.94 2.29 3.76
C MET A 45 -19.25 2.52 2.42
N GLU A 46 -19.36 1.52 1.55
CA GLU A 46 -18.92 1.53 0.16
C GLU A 46 -19.46 2.73 -0.63
N THR A 47 -20.77 2.98 -0.58
CA THR A 47 -21.38 4.17 -1.20
C THR A 47 -20.83 5.46 -0.61
N ARG A 48 -20.64 5.52 0.72
CA ARG A 48 -20.07 6.71 1.38
C ARG A 48 -18.63 6.99 0.96
N LYS A 49 -17.82 5.95 0.78
CA LYS A 49 -16.44 6.02 0.27
C LYS A 49 -16.38 6.52 -1.16
N LEU A 50 -17.28 6.02 -2.02
CA LEU A 50 -17.33 6.39 -3.43
C LEU A 50 -17.61 7.89 -3.65
N TYR A 51 -18.52 8.47 -2.87
CA TYR A 51 -18.98 9.85 -3.09
C TYR A 51 -18.31 10.89 -2.20
N CYS A 52 -17.89 10.50 -0.99
CA CYS A 52 -17.36 11.41 0.02
C CYS A 52 -16.20 10.81 0.82
N GLY A 53 -15.46 9.87 0.23
CA GLY A 53 -14.45 9.11 0.95
C GLY A 53 -13.39 9.97 1.61
N VAL A 54 -12.90 11.01 0.94
CA VAL A 54 -11.83 11.88 1.49
C VAL A 54 -12.42 12.81 2.54
N ALA A 55 -13.52 13.51 2.24
CA ALA A 55 -14.18 14.41 3.19
C ALA A 55 -14.68 13.71 4.45
N CYS A 56 -15.08 12.44 4.35
CA CYS A 56 -15.49 11.62 5.49
C CYS A 56 -14.34 10.91 6.20
N GLY A 57 -13.09 11.04 5.71
CA GLY A 57 -11.91 10.42 6.31
C GLY A 57 -11.83 8.90 6.15
N PHE A 58 -12.58 8.34 5.21
CA PHE A 58 -12.57 6.90 4.87
C PHE A 58 -11.52 6.56 3.81
N CYS A 59 -11.11 7.56 3.03
CA CYS A 59 -10.14 7.44 1.95
C CYS A 59 -9.06 8.51 2.06
N ASN A 60 -7.84 8.16 1.67
CA ASN A 60 -6.76 9.11 1.42
C ASN A 60 -6.90 9.70 0.00
N ARG A 61 -6.23 10.84 -0.25
CA ARG A 61 -6.22 11.50 -1.57
C ARG A 61 -5.51 10.69 -2.66
N ASP A 62 -4.68 9.74 -2.27
CA ASP A 62 -4.01 8.80 -3.18
C ASP A 62 -4.90 7.62 -3.62
N GLY A 63 -6.17 7.58 -3.16
CA GLY A 63 -7.10 6.51 -3.47
C GLY A 63 -6.98 5.27 -2.55
N THR A 64 -6.16 5.31 -1.51
CA THR A 64 -6.11 4.24 -0.50
C THR A 64 -7.17 4.41 0.59
N GLN A 65 -7.51 3.33 1.29
CA GLN A 65 -8.46 3.36 2.40
C GLN A 65 -7.77 3.70 3.73
N THR A 66 -8.47 4.46 4.57
CA THR A 66 -8.10 4.62 5.99
C THR A 66 -8.68 3.47 6.81
N GLU A 67 -8.24 3.35 8.07
CA GLU A 67 -8.82 2.39 9.02
C GLU A 67 -10.33 2.61 9.21
N ALA A 68 -10.77 3.88 9.26
CA ALA A 68 -12.18 4.22 9.37
C ALA A 68 -13.01 3.80 8.15
N GLY A 69 -12.38 3.74 6.97
CA GLY A 69 -13.00 3.27 5.72
C GLY A 69 -13.04 1.76 5.56
N GLY A 70 -12.61 0.99 6.57
CA GLY A 70 -12.48 -0.47 6.48
C GLY A 70 -11.18 -0.93 5.82
N GLY A 71 -10.21 -0.02 5.64
CA GLY A 71 -8.84 -0.42 5.34
C GLY A 71 -8.31 -1.29 6.47
N SER A 72 -7.66 -2.41 6.14
CA SER A 72 -7.03 -3.23 7.17
C SER A 72 -6.02 -2.40 7.94
N THR A 73 -6.22 -2.27 9.25
CA THR A 73 -5.11 -2.09 10.18
C THR A 73 -4.24 -3.32 10.00
N VAL A 74 -3.22 -3.20 9.16
CA VAL A 74 -2.24 -4.26 9.02
C VAL A 74 -1.59 -4.39 10.39
N THR A 75 -1.93 -5.43 11.15
CA THR A 75 -1.05 -5.87 12.23
C THR A 75 0.30 -6.07 11.59
N CYS A 76 1.21 -5.16 11.88
CA CYS A 76 2.49 -5.03 11.20
C CYS A 76 3.41 -6.14 11.73
N SER A 77 3.08 -7.38 11.39
CA SER A 77 3.87 -8.57 11.66
C SER A 77 4.12 -9.30 10.36
N ASP A 78 5.32 -9.86 10.24
CA ASP A 78 5.62 -10.77 9.15
C ASP A 78 4.89 -12.09 9.38
N ASN A 79 4.10 -12.51 8.39
CA ASN A 79 3.37 -13.78 8.41
C ASN A 79 4.18 -14.91 7.74
N ASN A 80 5.36 -14.59 7.18
CA ASN A 80 6.29 -15.56 6.62
C ASN A 80 7.67 -15.46 7.28
N ALA A 81 8.24 -16.59 7.69
CA ALA A 81 9.57 -16.63 8.29
C ALA A 81 10.70 -16.21 7.33
N ASN A 82 10.45 -16.19 6.02
CA ASN A 82 11.45 -15.83 5.01
C ASN A 82 11.48 -14.34 4.66
N CYS A 83 10.70 -13.49 5.33
CA CYS A 83 10.56 -12.08 4.94
C CYS A 83 11.89 -11.33 4.84
N GLU A 84 12.78 -11.50 5.83
CA GLU A 84 14.12 -10.88 5.78
C GLU A 84 14.93 -11.41 4.59
N LYS A 85 14.95 -12.72 4.37
CA LYS A 85 15.69 -13.36 3.26
C LYS A 85 15.17 -12.91 1.90
N TRP A 86 13.86 -12.81 1.74
CA TRP A 86 13.23 -12.40 0.49
C TRP A 86 13.41 -10.90 0.23
N ALA A 87 13.32 -10.06 1.25
CA ALA A 87 13.60 -8.64 1.14
C ALA A 87 15.05 -8.36 0.75
N ALA A 88 15.98 -9.19 1.24
CA ALA A 88 17.42 -9.03 0.99
C ALA A 88 17.93 -9.67 -0.32
N ASN A 89 17.06 -10.31 -1.10
CA ASN A 89 17.47 -10.97 -2.34
C ASN A 89 17.89 -9.95 -3.40
N LYS A 90 19.13 -10.02 -3.90
CA LYS A 90 19.66 -9.07 -4.91
C LYS A 90 18.97 -9.14 -6.28
N ASP A 91 18.48 -10.32 -6.67
CA ASP A 91 17.93 -10.53 -8.01
C ASP A 91 16.43 -10.26 -8.06
N ASN A 92 15.74 -10.40 -6.92
CA ASN A 92 14.31 -10.19 -6.79
C ASN A 92 13.91 -9.90 -5.33
N ALA A 93 14.32 -8.73 -4.83
CA ALA A 93 13.97 -8.27 -3.49
C ALA A 93 12.45 -8.14 -3.34
N PHE A 94 11.83 -8.97 -2.50
CA PHE A 94 10.36 -9.08 -2.42
C PHE A 94 9.68 -7.74 -2.13
N CYS A 95 10.22 -6.95 -1.21
CA CYS A 95 9.63 -5.66 -0.87
C CYS A 95 9.84 -4.59 -1.96
N ALA A 96 11.03 -4.53 -2.58
CA ALA A 96 11.36 -3.50 -3.57
C ALA A 96 10.88 -3.85 -5.00
N SER A 97 10.64 -5.13 -5.28
CA SER A 97 10.26 -5.60 -6.61
C SER A 97 8.84 -5.19 -6.99
N SER A 98 8.68 -4.70 -8.22
CA SER A 98 7.38 -4.37 -8.82
C SER A 98 6.58 -5.61 -9.25
N LYS A 99 7.20 -6.79 -9.22
CA LYS A 99 6.54 -8.08 -9.54
C LYS A 99 5.54 -8.49 -8.46
N TYR A 100 5.69 -7.98 -7.24
CA TYR A 100 4.81 -8.26 -6.11
C TYR A 100 3.90 -7.07 -5.85
N SER A 101 2.61 -7.32 -5.82
CA SER A 101 1.59 -6.32 -5.47
C SER A 101 1.73 -5.88 -4.01
N VAL A 102 1.22 -4.69 -3.68
CA VAL A 102 1.15 -4.21 -2.28
C VAL A 102 0.41 -5.21 -1.40
N GLU A 103 -0.67 -5.82 -1.89
CA GLU A 103 -1.49 -6.80 -1.15
C GLU A 103 -0.70 -8.04 -0.76
N MET A 104 0.10 -8.60 -1.68
CA MET A 104 1.03 -9.69 -1.40
C MET A 104 2.08 -9.28 -0.35
N LYS A 105 2.67 -8.09 -0.49
CA LYS A 105 3.66 -7.59 0.48
C LYS A 105 3.06 -7.48 1.87
N THR A 106 1.85 -6.92 1.96
CA THR A 106 1.06 -6.82 3.19
C THR A 106 0.70 -8.20 3.76
N THR A 107 0.31 -9.14 2.92
CA THR A 107 -0.14 -10.47 3.37
C THR A 107 1.02 -11.28 3.96
N TYR A 108 2.20 -11.24 3.33
CA TYR A 108 3.32 -12.09 3.73
C TYR A 108 4.30 -11.39 4.68
N CYS A 109 4.64 -10.13 4.41
CA CYS A 109 5.79 -9.45 5.03
C CYS A 109 5.46 -8.01 5.40
N ALA A 110 4.32 -7.80 6.07
CA ALA A 110 3.84 -6.47 6.43
C ALA A 110 4.88 -5.62 7.18
N LYS A 111 5.60 -6.23 8.12
CA LYS A 111 6.60 -5.53 8.93
C LYS A 111 7.85 -5.23 8.13
N THR A 112 8.38 -6.24 7.43
CA THR A 112 9.61 -6.10 6.65
C THR A 112 9.42 -5.16 5.44
N CYS A 113 8.25 -5.15 4.82
CA CYS A 113 7.94 -4.32 3.65
C CYS A 113 7.17 -3.03 3.99
N ALA A 114 7.17 -2.59 5.26
CA ALA A 114 6.32 -1.49 5.72
C ALA A 114 6.47 -0.21 4.87
N PHE A 115 7.71 0.18 4.53
CA PHE A 115 7.97 1.33 3.68
C PHE A 115 7.38 1.16 2.26
N GLU A 116 7.52 0.00 1.62
CA GLU A 116 7.01 -0.20 0.26
C GLU A 116 5.50 -0.41 0.21
N ILE A 117 4.89 -0.79 1.33
CA ILE A 117 3.43 -0.86 1.48
C ILE A 117 2.86 0.55 1.68
N LYS A 118 3.52 1.37 2.49
CA LYS A 118 3.11 2.73 2.81
C LYS A 118 4.34 3.62 2.99
N PRO A 119 4.86 4.21 1.91
CA PRO A 119 6.01 5.10 2.00
C PRO A 119 5.66 6.32 2.84
N ASP A 120 6.51 6.67 3.80
CA ASP A 120 6.44 7.88 4.60
C ASP A 120 7.57 8.88 4.27
N ALA A 121 8.33 8.58 3.21
CA ALA A 121 9.33 9.47 2.64
C ALA A 121 9.41 9.36 1.12
N ASP A 122 9.95 10.41 0.49
CA ASP A 122 10.03 10.53 -0.98
C ASP A 122 10.94 9.49 -1.63
N CYS A 123 12.03 9.11 -0.96
CA CYS A 123 13.06 8.24 -1.52
C CYS A 123 13.61 7.28 -0.47
N VAL A 124 14.11 6.13 -0.91
CA VAL A 124 14.93 5.22 -0.10
C VAL A 124 16.08 4.67 -0.94
N LEU A 125 17.24 4.52 -0.32
CA LEU A 125 18.41 3.93 -0.98
C LEU A 125 18.48 2.44 -0.66
N TYR A 126 18.83 1.62 -1.64
CA TYR A 126 19.21 0.24 -1.41
C TYR A 126 20.69 0.06 -1.69
N THR A 127 21.40 -0.61 -0.80
CA THR A 127 22.83 -0.93 -0.95
C THR A 127 23.00 -2.43 -1.09
N LEU A 128 23.91 -2.86 -1.97
CA LEU A 128 24.27 -4.25 -2.15
C LEU A 128 25.64 -4.51 -1.51
N THR A 129 25.67 -5.38 -0.50
CA THR A 129 26.90 -5.83 0.18
C THR A 129 26.89 -7.34 0.23
N ASP A 130 27.94 -8.01 -0.22
CA ASP A 130 28.06 -9.47 -0.16
C ASP A 130 26.80 -10.20 -0.69
N ASP A 131 26.30 -9.76 -1.86
CA ASP A 131 25.07 -10.26 -2.50
C ASP A 131 23.77 -10.07 -1.68
N LYS A 132 23.81 -9.30 -0.59
CA LYS A 132 22.67 -8.94 0.25
C LYS A 132 22.20 -7.51 -0.03
N LEU A 133 20.96 -7.36 -0.48
CA LEU A 133 20.32 -6.06 -0.59
C LEU A 133 19.91 -5.59 0.81
N THR A 134 20.28 -4.37 1.16
CA THR A 134 19.90 -3.73 2.43
C THR A 134 19.22 -2.41 2.14
N ARG A 135 18.10 -2.14 2.82
CA ARG A 135 17.41 -0.86 2.74
C ARG A 135 18.08 0.14 3.69
N GLY A 136 18.47 1.28 3.15
CA GLY A 136 18.94 2.42 3.93
C GLY A 136 17.78 3.21 4.55
N THR A 137 18.10 4.25 5.31
CA THR A 137 17.11 5.14 5.89
C THR A 137 16.38 5.91 4.78
N PRO A 138 15.02 5.92 4.75
CA PRO A 138 14.27 6.76 3.85
C PRO A 138 14.58 8.25 4.05
N SER A 139 14.45 9.05 2.99
CA SER A 139 14.78 10.48 2.98
C SER A 139 13.74 11.27 2.19
N ASN A 140 13.44 12.47 2.67
CA ASN A 140 12.53 13.40 2.00
C ASN A 140 13.31 14.37 1.11
N SER A 141 12.71 14.76 0.00
CA SER A 141 13.21 15.74 -0.96
C SER A 141 13.13 17.18 -0.44
N THR A 142 12.54 17.41 0.73
CA THR A 142 12.51 18.71 1.41
C THR A 142 13.89 19.08 1.97
N GLY A 143 14.85 19.32 1.08
CA GLY A 143 16.04 20.14 1.32
C GLY A 143 15.78 21.61 0.96
N PRO A 144 16.51 22.58 1.54
CA PRO A 144 16.23 24.02 1.39
C PRO A 144 16.31 24.61 -0.04
N ALA A 145 16.92 23.95 -1.03
CA ALA A 145 17.00 24.45 -2.40
C ALA A 145 17.28 23.35 -3.44
N PRO A 146 16.90 23.55 -4.73
CA PRO A 146 17.36 22.69 -5.83
C PRO A 146 18.89 22.62 -5.88
N GLY A 147 19.44 21.39 -5.84
CA GLY A 147 20.88 21.14 -5.89
C GLY A 147 21.57 20.92 -4.54
N GLU A 148 20.84 21.03 -3.43
CA GLU A 148 21.37 20.69 -2.10
C GLU A 148 21.33 19.17 -1.87
N ALA A 149 22.48 18.58 -1.53
CA ALA A 149 22.59 17.16 -1.31
C ALA A 149 21.80 16.76 -0.04
N VAL A 150 20.88 15.82 -0.17
CA VAL A 150 20.22 15.20 0.98
C VAL A 150 21.13 14.09 1.49
N ALA A 151 21.48 14.14 2.78
CA ALA A 151 22.29 13.11 3.40
C ALA A 151 21.54 11.77 3.34
N SER A 152 21.99 10.85 2.49
CA SER A 152 21.58 9.46 2.57
C SER A 152 22.26 8.88 3.82
N GLY A 153 21.49 8.28 4.73
CA GLY A 153 22.04 7.62 5.93
C GLY A 153 22.90 6.38 5.63
N ALA A 154 23.46 6.25 4.43
CA ALA A 154 24.27 5.14 3.99
C ALA A 154 25.69 5.26 4.53
N ALA A 155 26.13 4.27 5.31
CA ALA A 155 27.53 4.15 5.70
C ALA A 155 28.34 3.59 4.51
N ALA A 156 29.41 4.28 4.12
CA ALA A 156 30.41 3.75 3.17
C ALA A 156 31.14 2.54 3.78
N PRO A 157 31.55 1.51 3.00
CA PRO A 157 31.84 1.52 1.56
C PRO A 157 31.03 0.47 0.79
N THR A 158 30.03 0.89 0.02
CA THR A 158 29.23 -0.03 -0.78
C THR A 158 28.97 0.55 -2.14
N THR A 159 29.26 -0.24 -3.17
CA THR A 159 28.92 0.03 -4.56
C THR A 159 27.41 0.25 -4.68
N VAL A 160 27.02 1.45 -5.09
CA VAL A 160 25.64 1.79 -5.46
C VAL A 160 25.42 1.24 -6.87
N SER A 161 24.44 0.34 -7.04
CA SER A 161 24.01 -0.18 -8.34
C SER A 161 22.73 0.51 -8.79
#